data_AF-A0AA35LLG3-F1
#
_entry.id   AF-A0AA35LLG3-F1
#
_cell.length_a   1.000
_cell.length_b   1.000
_cell.length_c   1.000
_cell.angle_alpha   90.00
_cell.angle_beta   90.00
_cell.angle_gamma   90.00
#
_symmetry.space_group_name_H-M   'P 1'
#
loop_
_entity.id
_entity.type
_entity.pdbx_description
1 polymer ?
#
loop_
_entity_poly.entity_id
_entity_poly.type
_entity_poly.pdbx_seq_one_letter_code
_entity_poly.pdbx_strand_id
1 'polypeptide(L)'
;MPKPTQGGPNPLFTRWLQEWRDQAAERGRLRSQRAYERALSSLRKYPLPLRSGREARILQYFGEHICRQLDEQLERHCQAQNGTVLTGLQATASSQKDQADGELLGSRALQPALCATEPEQNKGQCLKKTQPVSRQRGRKYFPDPRSGAFAILVALYQDSVNPHSRGFLTKPELQRAAQPLCEKSFFLADPGSKNTAWSAISTLLRKELVLKTNIPARYSLTDAGLTLARELAALNEPKEKDSDSLAAEAADAGDPLLLLEGDDESEQSSDRDASPRSSCREPRAGLLKPQFSFHPGNFDVILCVDFIETTGGPTSRKQDLVSELQRHNVPFSIRKLHIGDFLWVARERVLPAAGQPQPPATRELVLDYVVERKRMPDLCSSIIDGRFREQKFRLRQCGISHPIYLVEESGSAQHLSLPEKTLQQAMTNTQVVDGFFVKRTRDLRESAAYLTLMTRQLTRLYEDKTLLSCTKEELEQERPLQPSAGSCRLLTFAEFNEGAVKNKAQTVSEVFARQLMQISGISGDKAAAILERYKTPASLLAAYASCPTPQCQEQLLSDVKCGKLQRNLGPALSKTLAQLYCTSGPLP
;
A
#
# COMPACT_ATOMS: atom_id res chain seq x y z
N MET A 1 27.54 -41.77 9.84
CA MET A 1 27.93 -40.39 9.51
C MET A 1 26.90 -39.41 10.07
N PRO A 2 27.21 -38.63 11.12
CA PRO A 2 26.38 -37.49 11.51
C PRO A 2 26.40 -36.42 10.39
N LYS A 3 25.29 -35.71 10.19
CA LYS A 3 25.18 -34.71 9.12
C LYS A 3 26.00 -33.46 9.46
N PRO A 4 26.79 -32.89 8.51
CA PRO A 4 27.40 -31.59 8.71
C PRO A 4 26.31 -30.52 8.85
N THR A 5 26.43 -29.66 9.86
CA THR A 5 25.56 -28.50 10.03
C THR A 5 25.84 -27.48 8.93
N GLN A 6 24.88 -27.28 8.03
CA GLN A 6 25.03 -26.30 6.95
C GLN A 6 25.11 -24.87 7.52
N GLY A 7 26.32 -24.33 7.55
CA GLY A 7 26.53 -22.90 7.76
C GLY A 7 25.95 -22.11 6.58
N GLY A 8 24.96 -21.27 6.85
CA GLY A 8 24.49 -20.29 5.87
C GLY A 8 25.57 -19.25 5.54
N PRO A 9 25.34 -18.36 4.55
CA PRO A 9 26.34 -17.40 4.05
C PRO A 9 26.83 -16.36 5.07
N ASN A 10 26.27 -16.36 6.28
CA ASN A 10 26.60 -15.46 7.40
C ASN A 10 26.95 -16.25 8.68
N PRO A 11 28.02 -17.09 8.69
CA PRO A 11 28.27 -18.04 9.77
C PRO A 11 28.60 -17.34 11.10
N LEU A 12 29.46 -16.31 11.08
CA LEU A 12 29.85 -15.56 12.28
C LEU A 12 28.66 -14.85 12.93
N PHE A 13 27.88 -14.09 12.15
CA PHE A 13 26.70 -13.38 12.67
C PHE A 13 25.62 -14.35 13.15
N THR A 14 25.46 -15.51 12.50
CA THR A 14 24.55 -16.56 12.98
C THR A 14 24.98 -17.09 14.34
N ARG A 15 26.29 -17.38 14.51
CA ARG A 15 26.86 -17.83 15.79
C ARG A 15 26.66 -16.80 16.90
N TRP A 16 27.02 -15.53 16.69
CA TRP A 16 26.89 -14.50 17.74
C TRP A 16 25.43 -14.25 18.12
N LEU A 17 24.49 -14.30 17.16
CA LEU A 17 23.05 -14.22 17.47
C LEU A 17 22.52 -15.44 18.24
N GLN A 18 23.08 -16.63 18.05
CA GLN A 18 22.79 -17.80 18.90
C GLN A 18 23.32 -17.58 20.32
N GLU A 19 24.60 -17.24 20.45
CA GLU A 19 25.25 -16.98 21.75
C GLU A 19 24.53 -15.88 22.55
N TRP A 20 24.06 -14.81 21.91
CA TRP A 20 23.29 -13.75 22.58
C TRP A 20 21.84 -14.14 22.90
N ARG A 21 21.19 -14.95 22.07
CA ARG A 21 19.86 -15.52 22.37
C ARG A 21 19.93 -16.38 23.62
N ASP A 22 20.97 -17.20 23.73
CA ASP A 22 21.10 -18.20 24.79
C ASP A 22 21.53 -17.54 26.11
N GLN A 23 22.50 -16.61 26.08
CA GLN A 23 22.78 -15.72 27.21
C GLN A 23 21.58 -14.86 27.65
N ALA A 24 20.66 -14.52 26.73
CA ALA A 24 19.44 -13.80 27.08
C ALA A 24 18.40 -14.72 27.73
N ALA A 25 18.37 -16.02 27.40
CA ALA A 25 17.54 -17.01 28.07
C ALA A 25 18.03 -17.28 29.49
N GLU A 26 19.32 -17.57 29.67
CA GLU A 26 19.99 -17.76 30.98
C GLU A 26 19.74 -16.59 31.94
N ARG A 27 19.81 -15.36 31.42
CA ARG A 27 19.59 -14.12 32.20
C ARG A 27 18.11 -13.73 32.33
N GLY A 28 17.16 -14.60 31.97
CA GLY A 28 15.71 -14.36 32.05
C GLY A 28 15.16 -13.23 31.16
N ARG A 29 15.94 -12.75 30.20
CA ARG A 29 15.62 -11.57 29.35
C ARG A 29 14.77 -11.95 28.14
N LEU A 30 13.57 -12.46 28.39
CA LEU A 30 12.55 -12.89 27.41
C LEU A 30 12.38 -11.92 26.21
N ARG A 31 12.43 -10.59 26.44
CA ARG A 31 12.33 -9.59 25.35
C ARG A 31 13.56 -9.58 24.43
N SER A 32 14.77 -9.73 24.98
CA SER A 32 16.01 -9.80 24.21
C SER A 32 16.16 -11.14 23.49
N GLN A 33 15.84 -12.24 24.16
CA GLN A 33 15.82 -13.60 23.58
C GLN A 33 14.96 -13.63 22.31
N ARG A 34 13.71 -13.18 22.39
CA ARG A 34 12.78 -13.09 21.25
C ARG A 34 13.23 -12.12 20.16
N ALA A 35 14.04 -11.10 20.48
CA ALA A 35 14.59 -10.17 19.49
C ALA A 35 15.73 -10.83 18.69
N TYR A 36 16.70 -11.46 19.37
CA TYR A 36 17.80 -12.18 18.72
C TYR A 36 17.30 -13.38 17.91
N GLU A 37 16.31 -14.13 18.40
CA GLU A 37 15.67 -15.23 17.68
C GLU A 37 15.00 -14.78 16.37
N ARG A 38 14.31 -13.63 16.38
CA ARG A 38 13.70 -13.04 15.17
C ARG A 38 14.75 -12.54 14.18
N ALA A 39 15.80 -11.88 14.67
CA ALA A 39 16.94 -11.46 13.83
C ALA A 39 17.65 -12.68 13.20
N LEU A 40 17.85 -13.76 13.96
CA LEU A 40 18.45 -15.01 13.50
C LEU A 40 17.58 -15.71 12.43
N SER A 41 16.24 -15.71 12.60
CA SER A 41 15.30 -16.22 11.59
C SER A 41 15.33 -15.40 10.30
N SER A 42 15.53 -14.09 10.40
CA SER A 42 15.73 -13.17 9.27
C SER A 42 17.05 -13.43 8.54
N LEU A 43 18.15 -13.54 9.29
CA LEU A 43 19.50 -13.81 8.75
C LEU A 43 19.61 -15.15 8.02
N ARG A 44 18.98 -16.21 8.55
CA ARG A 44 18.95 -17.53 7.90
C ARG A 44 18.22 -17.55 6.55
N LYS A 45 17.36 -16.58 6.27
CA LYS A 45 16.66 -16.43 4.99
C LYS A 45 17.42 -15.56 3.98
N TYR A 46 18.52 -14.92 4.38
CA TYR A 46 19.27 -14.02 3.53
C TYR A 46 20.41 -14.76 2.79
N PRO A 47 20.41 -14.76 1.44
CA PRO A 47 21.31 -15.62 0.65
C PRO A 47 22.70 -15.04 0.38
N LEU A 48 23.00 -13.81 0.81
CA LEU A 48 24.28 -13.13 0.55
C LEU A 48 25.09 -12.94 1.84
N PRO A 49 26.44 -12.93 1.76
CA PRO A 49 27.29 -12.58 2.90
C PRO A 49 27.21 -11.08 3.23
N LEU A 50 27.19 -10.77 4.52
CA LEU A 50 27.26 -9.42 5.09
C LEU A 50 28.68 -9.17 5.61
N ARG A 51 29.24 -8.01 5.31
CA ARG A 51 30.60 -7.60 5.71
C ARG A 51 30.63 -6.68 6.92
N SER A 52 29.47 -6.21 7.39
CA SER A 52 29.33 -5.36 8.57
C SER A 52 27.97 -5.54 9.25
N GLY A 53 27.88 -5.19 10.53
CA GLY A 53 26.60 -5.06 11.23
C GLY A 53 25.73 -3.95 10.65
N ARG A 54 26.34 -2.93 10.02
CA ARG A 54 25.63 -1.88 9.27
C ARG A 54 24.89 -2.42 8.05
N GLU A 55 25.53 -3.29 7.27
CA GLU A 55 24.87 -4.00 6.17
C GLU A 55 23.73 -4.88 6.67
N ALA A 56 23.85 -5.48 7.86
CA ALA A 56 22.78 -6.27 8.45
C ALA A 56 21.48 -5.47 8.70
N ARG A 57 21.52 -4.14 8.70
CA ARG A 57 20.33 -3.26 8.83
C ARG A 57 19.32 -3.41 7.67
N ILE A 58 19.68 -4.06 6.56
CA ILE A 58 18.73 -4.43 5.49
C ILE A 58 17.78 -5.55 5.90
N LEU A 59 18.09 -6.29 6.97
CA LEU A 59 17.33 -7.44 7.43
C LEU A 59 16.25 -7.04 8.44
N GLN A 60 15.09 -7.70 8.35
CA GLN A 60 14.03 -7.51 9.34
C GLN A 60 14.55 -7.85 10.75
N TYR A 61 14.14 -7.04 11.72
CA TYR A 61 14.51 -7.10 13.15
C TYR A 61 15.95 -6.68 13.51
N PHE A 62 16.79 -6.24 12.56
CA PHE A 62 18.11 -5.66 12.85
C PHE A 62 18.01 -4.15 13.13
N GLY A 63 17.66 -3.80 14.36
CA GLY A 63 17.73 -2.42 14.85
C GLY A 63 19.19 -1.97 15.11
N GLU A 64 19.39 -0.66 15.27
CA GLU A 64 20.73 -0.04 15.43
C GLU A 64 21.57 -0.69 16.53
N HIS A 65 20.95 -1.08 17.65
CA HIS A 65 21.60 -1.79 18.75
C HIS A 65 22.23 -3.13 18.30
N ILE A 66 21.50 -3.95 17.54
CA ILE A 66 21.99 -5.24 17.04
C ILE A 66 23.05 -5.01 15.95
N CYS A 67 22.86 -4.02 15.08
CA CYS A 67 23.84 -3.63 14.07
C CYS A 67 25.17 -3.23 14.73
N ARG A 68 25.13 -2.36 15.75
CA ARG A 68 26.34 -1.92 16.46
C ARG A 68 27.00 -3.04 17.25
N GLN A 69 26.24 -3.91 17.91
CA GLN A 69 26.82 -5.08 18.60
C GLN A 69 27.52 -6.05 17.62
N LEU A 70 27.06 -6.15 16.36
CA LEU A 70 27.70 -6.98 15.34
C LEU A 70 28.96 -6.32 14.77
N ASP A 71 28.96 -5.00 14.56
CA ASP A 71 30.19 -4.24 14.27
C ASP A 71 31.22 -4.44 15.41
N GLU A 72 30.81 -4.26 16.66
CA GLU A 72 31.66 -4.41 17.86
C GLU A 72 32.26 -5.82 18.02
N GLN A 73 31.53 -6.90 17.67
CA GLN A 73 32.11 -8.26 17.71
C GLN A 73 32.96 -8.58 16.48
N LEU A 74 32.62 -8.03 15.30
CA LEU A 74 33.43 -8.22 14.10
C LEU A 74 34.81 -7.58 14.27
N GLU A 75 34.87 -6.38 14.85
CA GLU A 75 36.13 -5.72 15.22
C GLU A 75 36.98 -6.58 16.16
N ARG A 76 36.40 -7.07 17.28
CA ARG A 76 37.09 -7.97 18.23
C ARG A 76 37.57 -9.26 17.57
N HIS A 77 36.77 -9.84 16.67
CA HIS A 77 37.13 -11.07 15.95
C HIS A 77 38.31 -10.84 14.99
N CYS A 78 38.31 -9.73 14.25
CA CYS A 78 39.43 -9.35 13.38
C CYS A 78 40.71 -9.06 14.19
N GLN A 79 40.60 -8.37 15.33
CA GLN A 79 41.73 -8.14 16.25
C GLN A 79 42.32 -9.47 16.77
N ALA A 80 41.47 -10.42 17.16
CA ALA A 80 41.91 -11.73 17.63
C ALA A 80 42.61 -12.56 16.53
N GLN A 81 42.10 -12.55 15.30
CA GLN A 81 42.70 -13.30 14.19
C GLN A 81 44.04 -12.71 13.72
N ASN A 82 44.15 -11.38 13.65
CA ASN A 82 45.42 -10.72 13.28
C ASN A 82 46.56 -10.95 14.29
N GLY A 83 46.24 -11.32 15.54
CA GLY A 83 47.25 -11.69 16.56
C GLY A 83 47.85 -13.09 16.40
N THR A 84 47.40 -13.90 15.42
CA THR A 84 47.75 -15.34 15.33
C THR A 84 48.65 -15.69 14.13
N VAL A 85 49.06 -14.72 13.31
CA VAL A 85 49.85 -14.97 12.07
C VAL A 85 51.22 -14.30 12.14
N LEU A 86 52.11 -14.80 13.00
CA LEU A 86 53.50 -14.32 13.08
C LEU A 86 54.54 -15.41 13.46
N THR A 87 54.31 -16.65 13.04
CA THR A 87 55.27 -17.77 13.12
C THR A 87 55.09 -18.71 11.93
N GLY A 88 56.01 -18.69 10.95
CA GLY A 88 55.92 -19.58 9.78
C GLY A 88 56.49 -19.01 8.47
N LEU A 89 57.82 -19.08 8.36
CA LEU A 89 58.68 -19.10 7.16
C LEU A 89 58.02 -19.69 5.87
N GLN A 90 58.35 -19.30 4.63
CA GLN A 90 59.28 -18.28 4.11
C GLN A 90 58.98 -17.90 2.63
N ALA A 91 59.80 -16.98 2.07
CA ALA A 91 59.81 -16.44 0.69
C ALA A 91 59.77 -17.52 -0.44
N THR A 92 59.38 -17.24 -1.69
CA THR A 92 60.01 -16.25 -2.61
C THR A 92 59.18 -15.84 -3.85
N ALA A 93 59.36 -14.58 -4.28
CA ALA A 93 59.45 -14.07 -5.67
C ALA A 93 58.25 -14.20 -6.67
N SER A 94 57.98 -13.25 -7.60
CA SER A 94 58.51 -11.88 -7.78
C SER A 94 57.77 -11.05 -8.87
N SER A 95 57.46 -9.77 -8.56
CA SER A 95 57.46 -8.58 -9.47
C SER A 95 56.45 -8.51 -10.65
N GLN A 96 56.09 -7.38 -11.29
CA GLN A 96 56.43 -5.91 -11.24
C GLN A 96 55.10 -5.09 -11.12
N LYS A 97 54.96 -3.86 -10.59
CA LYS A 97 55.61 -2.52 -10.79
C LYS A 97 55.27 -1.86 -12.16
N ASP A 98 55.07 -0.53 -12.29
CA ASP A 98 55.39 0.63 -11.42
C ASP A 98 54.53 1.92 -11.70
N GLN A 99 54.57 2.91 -10.77
CA GLN A 99 54.42 4.41 -10.93
C GLN A 99 53.11 5.07 -11.47
N ALA A 100 52.72 6.33 -11.17
CA ALA A 100 53.03 7.40 -10.14
C ALA A 100 51.97 8.57 -10.31
N ASP A 101 51.84 9.68 -9.53
CA ASP A 101 52.46 10.16 -8.27
C ASP A 101 51.41 10.58 -7.19
N GLY A 102 51.08 11.81 -6.69
CA GLY A 102 51.46 13.26 -6.82
C GLY A 102 50.18 14.17 -6.76
N GLU A 103 50.03 15.36 -6.15
CA GLU A 103 50.79 16.32 -5.28
C GLU A 103 49.89 16.71 -4.06
N LEU A 104 50.36 16.74 -2.79
CA LEU A 104 50.87 17.90 -1.97
C LEU A 104 49.86 19.06 -1.72
N LEU A 105 49.67 19.70 -0.54
CA LEU A 105 50.20 19.66 0.86
C LEU A 105 48.97 19.72 1.85
N GLY A 106 48.98 19.54 3.18
CA GLY A 106 49.97 19.66 4.29
C GLY A 106 49.46 20.69 5.34
N SER A 107 49.72 20.67 6.65
CA SER A 107 50.50 19.76 7.50
C SER A 107 50.20 19.95 9.01
N ARG A 108 50.36 18.88 9.81
CA ARG A 108 50.66 18.80 11.27
C ARG A 108 49.77 19.50 12.32
N ALA A 109 49.67 18.83 13.48
CA ALA A 109 49.18 19.35 14.76
C ALA A 109 50.32 19.47 15.79
N LEU A 110 50.10 20.23 16.87
CA LEU A 110 50.86 20.18 18.13
C LEU A 110 50.00 20.68 19.32
N GLN A 111 50.50 20.59 20.55
CA GLN A 111 49.74 20.73 21.82
C GLN A 111 50.11 22.03 22.62
N PRO A 112 50.07 22.12 23.99
CA PRO A 112 48.96 22.75 24.71
C PRO A 112 49.37 23.81 25.80
N ALA A 113 48.45 24.10 26.73
CA ALA A 113 48.58 24.83 28.01
C ALA A 113 48.32 26.38 27.98
N LEU A 114 47.39 26.91 28.82
CA LEU A 114 47.54 27.55 30.15
C LEU A 114 48.27 28.93 30.11
N CYS A 115 47.92 29.96 30.91
CA CYS A 115 47.06 30.04 32.09
C CYS A 115 46.30 31.40 32.21
N ALA A 116 45.60 31.64 33.33
CA ALA A 116 44.61 32.71 33.53
C ALA A 116 45.07 33.88 34.43
N THR A 117 44.31 34.99 34.40
CA THR A 117 44.04 35.90 35.54
C THR A 117 42.67 36.62 35.36
N GLU A 118 42.02 36.95 36.48
CA GLU A 118 40.77 37.73 36.63
C GLU A 118 41.09 39.12 37.27
N PRO A 119 40.16 40.10 37.48
CA PRO A 119 38.68 40.06 37.63
C PRO A 119 37.94 41.03 36.63
N GLU A 120 36.70 41.55 36.75
CA GLU A 120 35.84 41.97 37.89
C GLU A 120 34.30 41.99 37.61
N GLN A 121 33.56 42.22 38.70
CA GLN A 121 32.15 42.63 38.91
C GLN A 121 31.51 43.63 37.89
N ASN A 122 30.17 43.75 37.74
CA ASN A 122 29.03 43.12 38.44
C ASN A 122 27.70 43.16 37.65
N LYS A 123 26.85 42.12 37.82
CA LYS A 123 25.37 42.05 37.68
C LYS A 123 24.70 42.50 36.35
N GLY A 124 23.52 41.98 35.99
CA GLY A 124 22.61 41.09 36.72
C GLY A 124 22.01 39.96 35.87
N GLN A 125 21.59 38.88 36.51
CA GLN A 125 21.01 37.69 35.89
C GLN A 125 19.57 37.47 36.39
N CYS A 126 18.77 36.72 35.62
CA CYS A 126 17.75 35.84 36.20
C CYS A 126 17.86 34.44 35.58
N LEU A 127 18.34 33.46 36.37
CA LEU A 127 18.51 32.08 35.94
C LEU A 127 17.28 31.24 36.30
N LYS A 128 16.84 30.35 35.39
CA LYS A 128 16.08 29.14 35.76
C LYS A 128 16.81 27.90 35.25
N LYS A 129 17.40 27.17 36.19
CA LYS A 129 18.10 25.89 35.94
C LYS A 129 17.10 24.83 35.47
N THR A 130 17.35 24.17 34.34
CA THR A 130 16.62 22.95 33.96
C THR A 130 17.07 21.79 34.84
N GLN A 131 16.24 21.43 35.83
CA GLN A 131 16.45 20.21 36.62
C GLN A 131 16.20 18.94 35.78
N PRO A 132 16.85 17.80 36.10
CA PRO A 132 16.47 16.52 35.54
C PRO A 132 15.05 16.16 36.01
N VAL A 133 14.11 16.03 35.08
CA VAL A 133 12.70 15.75 35.42
C VAL A 133 12.58 14.38 36.07
N SER A 134 12.05 14.35 37.30
CA SER A 134 11.91 13.13 38.08
C SER A 134 10.88 12.17 37.48
N ARG A 135 11.11 10.87 37.66
CA ARG A 135 10.14 9.82 37.31
C ARG A 135 8.91 9.92 38.23
N GLN A 136 7.91 10.72 37.86
CA GLN A 136 6.61 10.67 38.53
C GLN A 136 6.00 9.28 38.37
N ARG A 137 5.68 8.64 39.50
CA ARG A 137 4.88 7.41 39.55
C ARG A 137 3.44 7.74 39.12
N GLY A 138 2.71 6.74 38.62
CA GLY A 138 1.54 6.94 37.77
C GLY A 138 0.42 7.80 38.39
N ARG A 139 0.10 8.93 37.74
CA ARG A 139 -1.21 9.59 37.87
C ARG A 139 -2.22 8.87 36.97
N LYS A 140 -3.44 8.64 37.47
CA LYS A 140 -4.60 8.23 36.65
C LYS A 140 -4.77 9.25 35.51
N TYR A 141 -4.98 8.78 34.29
CA TYR A 141 -5.17 9.70 33.16
C TYR A 141 -6.56 10.31 33.21
N PHE A 142 -6.59 11.64 33.14
CA PHE A 142 -7.81 12.44 33.08
C PHE A 142 -7.63 13.43 31.93
N PRO A 143 -8.49 13.42 30.89
CA PRO A 143 -8.44 14.40 29.82
C PRO A 143 -9.04 15.73 30.28
N ASP A 144 -8.53 16.84 29.74
CA ASP A 144 -9.08 18.17 30.02
C ASP A 144 -10.52 18.29 29.46
N PRO A 145 -11.45 18.99 30.16
CA PRO A 145 -12.81 19.23 29.67
C PRO A 145 -12.82 19.80 28.25
N ARG A 146 -13.82 19.43 27.44
CA ARG A 146 -13.99 19.83 26.03
C ARG A 146 -12.80 19.52 25.09
N SER A 147 -11.77 18.79 25.55
CA SER A 147 -10.70 18.28 24.69
C SER A 147 -11.20 17.16 23.78
N GLY A 148 -10.50 16.92 22.66
CA GLY A 148 -10.84 15.81 21.75
C GLY A 148 -10.77 14.42 22.41
N ALA A 149 -10.01 14.27 23.51
CA ALA A 149 -9.93 13.04 24.28
C ALA A 149 -11.15 12.87 25.21
N PHE A 150 -11.58 13.96 25.86
CA PHE A 150 -12.81 14.02 26.66
C PHE A 150 -14.04 13.70 25.80
N ALA A 151 -14.18 14.40 24.67
CA ALA A 151 -15.31 14.28 23.78
C ALA A 151 -15.52 12.86 23.20
N ILE A 152 -14.44 12.17 22.83
CA ILE A 152 -14.51 10.78 22.37
C ILE A 152 -15.02 9.84 23.47
N LEU A 153 -14.54 10.00 24.71
CA LEU A 153 -14.93 9.13 25.83
C LEU A 153 -16.40 9.34 26.21
N VAL A 154 -16.85 10.60 26.33
CA VAL A 154 -18.24 10.92 26.68
C VAL A 154 -19.20 10.51 25.55
N ALA A 155 -18.85 10.71 24.28
CA ALA A 155 -19.69 10.27 23.16
C ALA A 155 -19.86 8.73 23.10
N LEU A 156 -18.79 7.97 23.36
CA LEU A 156 -18.89 6.50 23.46
C LEU A 156 -19.66 6.04 24.71
N TYR A 157 -19.62 6.81 25.81
CA TYR A 157 -20.41 6.53 27.00
C TYR A 157 -21.91 6.75 26.76
N GLN A 158 -22.28 7.89 26.15
CA GLN A 158 -23.66 8.21 25.76
C GLN A 158 -24.24 7.16 24.79
N ASP A 159 -23.46 6.67 23.82
CA ASP A 159 -23.87 5.51 23.02
C ASP A 159 -24.08 4.27 23.90
N SER A 160 -23.11 3.90 24.76
CA SER A 160 -23.22 2.70 25.61
C SER A 160 -24.38 2.70 26.62
N VAL A 161 -24.97 3.86 26.91
CA VAL A 161 -26.16 4.01 27.78
C VAL A 161 -27.47 3.95 26.99
N ASN A 162 -27.43 4.12 25.66
CA ASN A 162 -28.61 4.10 24.80
C ASN A 162 -29.14 2.66 24.60
N PRO A 163 -30.43 2.36 24.90
CA PRO A 163 -31.04 1.04 24.71
C PRO A 163 -31.06 0.49 23.27
N HIS A 164 -30.73 1.30 22.26
CA HIS A 164 -30.65 0.91 20.85
C HIS A 164 -29.22 0.94 20.29
N SER A 165 -28.21 1.09 21.16
CA SER A 165 -26.81 1.09 20.77
C SER A 165 -26.32 -0.27 20.28
N ARG A 166 -25.24 -0.25 19.48
CA ARG A 166 -24.62 -1.46 18.91
C ARG A 166 -23.40 -1.94 19.73
N GLY A 167 -23.13 -1.29 20.86
CA GLY A 167 -21.89 -1.46 21.63
C GLY A 167 -20.62 -0.94 20.94
N PHE A 168 -20.76 -0.27 19.79
CA PHE A 168 -19.66 0.34 19.05
C PHE A 168 -20.15 1.46 18.12
N LEU A 169 -19.27 2.43 17.87
CA LEU A 169 -19.43 3.44 16.81
C LEU A 169 -18.35 3.29 15.74
N THR A 170 -18.68 3.56 14.48
CA THR A 170 -17.67 3.72 13.41
C THR A 170 -17.04 5.12 13.47
N LYS A 171 -15.91 5.32 12.76
CA LYS A 171 -15.25 6.63 12.69
C LYS A 171 -16.20 7.82 12.38
N PRO A 172 -17.02 7.83 11.32
CA PRO A 172 -17.87 8.98 11.00
C PRO A 172 -19.00 9.21 12.02
N GLU A 173 -19.55 8.14 12.61
CA GLU A 173 -20.56 8.24 13.68
C GLU A 173 -19.94 8.86 14.94
N LEU A 174 -18.78 8.36 15.37
CA LEU A 174 -18.04 8.88 16.53
C LEU A 174 -17.56 10.32 16.33
N GLN A 175 -17.10 10.70 15.14
CA GLN A 175 -16.75 12.11 14.85
C GLN A 175 -17.97 13.03 14.93
N ARG A 176 -19.16 12.57 14.51
CA ARG A 176 -20.40 13.36 14.60
C ARG A 176 -20.85 13.51 16.06
N ALA A 177 -20.86 12.43 16.83
CA ALA A 177 -21.26 12.43 18.24
C ALA A 177 -20.29 13.21 19.15
N ALA A 178 -18.98 13.13 18.88
CA ALA A 178 -17.97 13.86 19.68
C ALA A 178 -17.86 15.35 19.34
N GLN A 179 -18.32 15.81 18.17
CA GLN A 179 -18.16 17.22 17.77
C GLN A 179 -18.84 18.24 18.70
N PRO A 180 -20.10 18.11 19.14
CA PRO A 180 -20.71 19.08 20.07
C PRO A 180 -20.04 19.09 21.46
N LEU A 181 -19.25 18.07 21.79
CA LEU A 181 -18.55 17.93 23.06
C LEU A 181 -17.09 18.46 23.00
N CYS A 182 -16.65 19.05 21.88
CA CYS A 182 -15.28 19.51 21.69
C CYS A 182 -15.17 20.89 21.04
N GLU A 183 -14.31 21.74 21.61
CA GLU A 183 -14.00 23.08 21.06
C GLU A 183 -13.12 23.04 19.80
N LYS A 184 -12.47 21.91 19.51
CA LYS A 184 -11.67 21.71 18.29
C LYS A 184 -12.46 20.87 17.28
N SER A 185 -12.30 21.17 15.99
CA SER A 185 -13.00 20.41 14.96
C SER A 185 -12.42 19.00 14.82
N PHE A 186 -13.31 18.01 14.69
CA PHE A 186 -12.98 16.65 14.28
C PHE A 186 -12.83 16.50 12.76
N PHE A 187 -13.28 17.49 11.98
CA PHE A 187 -13.36 17.44 10.52
C PHE A 187 -12.34 18.36 9.85
N LEU A 188 -12.12 19.55 10.42
CA LEU A 188 -11.15 20.55 9.95
C LEU A 188 -10.00 20.68 10.97
N ALA A 189 -8.86 21.22 10.53
CA ALA A 189 -7.73 21.54 11.40
C ALA A 189 -7.63 23.06 11.60
N ASP A 190 -7.35 23.49 12.83
CA ASP A 190 -7.22 24.90 13.19
C ASP A 190 -6.12 25.59 12.35
N PRO A 191 -6.25 26.87 11.96
CA PRO A 191 -5.19 27.59 11.24
C PRO A 191 -3.83 27.51 11.95
N GLY A 192 -2.82 27.01 11.25
CA GLY A 192 -1.47 26.75 11.80
C GLY A 192 -1.29 25.36 12.44
N SER A 193 -2.36 24.63 12.75
CA SER A 193 -2.32 23.23 13.18
C SER A 193 -2.40 22.26 11.99
N LYS A 194 -1.70 21.12 12.08
CA LYS A 194 -1.89 19.98 11.16
C LYS A 194 -2.76 18.86 11.76
N ASN A 195 -3.28 19.06 12.98
CA ASN A 195 -4.01 18.06 13.74
C ASN A 195 -5.43 18.53 14.06
N THR A 196 -6.43 17.76 13.63
CA THR A 196 -7.83 17.83 14.09
C THR A 196 -7.99 17.21 15.49
N ALA A 197 -9.10 17.47 16.20
CA ALA A 197 -9.44 16.82 17.47
C ALA A 197 -9.35 15.28 17.44
N TRP A 198 -9.57 14.65 16.27
CA TRP A 198 -9.45 13.20 16.06
C TRP A 198 -8.08 12.62 16.43
N SER A 199 -6.98 13.41 16.46
CA SER A 199 -5.65 12.89 16.85
C SER A 199 -5.63 12.33 18.29
N ALA A 200 -6.59 12.72 19.13
CA ALA A 200 -6.76 12.18 20.48
C ALA A 200 -7.03 10.67 20.52
N ILE A 201 -7.67 10.09 19.49
CA ILE A 201 -7.98 8.64 19.46
C ILE A 201 -6.72 7.79 19.59
N SER A 202 -5.59 8.23 19.02
CA SER A 202 -4.29 7.54 19.08
C SER A 202 -3.68 7.54 20.49
N THR A 203 -4.08 8.48 21.35
CA THR A 203 -3.68 8.53 22.76
C THR A 203 -4.59 7.66 23.62
N LEU A 204 -5.91 7.64 23.34
CA LEU A 204 -6.86 6.77 24.04
C LEU A 204 -6.62 5.28 23.76
N LEU A 205 -6.34 4.92 22.51
CA LEU A 205 -5.93 3.56 22.11
C LEU A 205 -4.63 3.12 22.82
N ARG A 206 -3.61 4.01 22.88
CA ARG A 206 -2.33 3.74 23.54
C ARG A 206 -2.44 3.68 25.08
N LYS A 207 -3.54 4.18 25.63
CA LYS A 207 -3.86 4.12 27.07
C LYS A 207 -4.86 3.02 27.41
N GLU A 208 -5.25 2.21 26.44
CA GLU A 208 -6.17 1.07 26.61
C GLU A 208 -7.54 1.49 27.19
N LEU A 209 -7.98 2.72 26.89
CA LEU A 209 -9.29 3.28 27.29
C LEU A 209 -10.36 3.12 26.20
N VAL A 210 -9.92 2.92 24.96
CA VAL A 210 -10.78 2.69 23.79
C VAL A 210 -10.17 1.52 23.02
N LEU A 211 -11.03 0.64 22.50
CA LEU A 211 -10.66 -0.43 21.57
C LEU A 211 -10.88 0.00 20.13
N LYS A 212 -10.15 -0.62 19.19
CA LYS A 212 -10.42 -0.55 17.76
C LYS A 212 -10.48 -1.96 17.20
N THR A 213 -11.64 -2.37 16.71
CA THR A 213 -11.86 -3.70 16.11
C THR A 213 -12.30 -3.57 14.65
N ASN A 214 -12.20 -4.68 13.90
CA ASN A 214 -12.74 -4.85 12.55
C ASN A 214 -12.17 -3.92 11.45
N ILE A 215 -12.55 -4.25 10.21
CA ILE A 215 -12.41 -3.41 9.01
C ILE A 215 -13.78 -3.48 8.30
N PRO A 216 -14.54 -2.37 8.16
CA PRO A 216 -14.26 -1.02 8.64
C PRO A 216 -14.11 -0.93 10.17
N ALA A 217 -13.36 0.10 10.61
CA ALA A 217 -12.98 0.26 12.01
C ALA A 217 -14.16 0.65 12.91
N ARG A 218 -14.39 -0.18 13.93
CA ARG A 218 -15.36 0.01 15.02
C ARG A 218 -14.62 0.38 16.31
N TYR A 219 -15.18 1.30 17.07
CA TYR A 219 -14.63 1.83 18.31
C TYR A 219 -15.59 1.61 19.48
N SER A 220 -15.08 1.14 20.61
CA SER A 220 -15.82 0.89 21.85
C SER A 220 -14.95 1.20 23.07
N LEU A 221 -15.55 1.36 24.25
CA LEU A 221 -14.80 1.54 25.50
C LEU A 221 -14.22 0.20 26.00
N THR A 222 -13.16 0.27 26.80
CA THR A 222 -12.78 -0.81 27.74
C THR A 222 -13.44 -0.57 29.10
N ASP A 223 -13.38 -1.53 30.03
CA ASP A 223 -13.94 -1.34 31.38
C ASP A 223 -13.30 -0.14 32.11
N ALA A 224 -11.98 0.03 31.94
CA ALA A 224 -11.24 1.20 32.43
C ALA A 224 -11.66 2.50 31.73
N GLY A 225 -11.93 2.44 30.43
CA GLY A 225 -12.50 3.54 29.65
C GLY A 225 -13.92 3.92 30.09
N LEU A 226 -14.76 2.93 30.36
CA LEU A 226 -16.16 3.08 30.80
C LEU A 226 -16.23 3.72 32.19
N THR A 227 -15.37 3.29 33.11
CA THR A 227 -15.27 3.88 34.45
C THR A 227 -14.84 5.35 34.36
N LEU A 228 -13.79 5.65 33.58
CA LEU A 228 -13.34 7.03 33.37
C LEU A 228 -14.39 7.89 32.64
N ALA A 229 -15.07 7.36 31.62
CA ALA A 229 -16.06 8.11 30.86
C ALA A 229 -17.32 8.42 31.70
N ARG A 230 -17.72 7.53 32.60
CA ARG A 230 -18.77 7.80 33.60
C ARG A 230 -18.36 8.91 34.58
N GLU A 231 -17.12 8.87 35.09
CA GLU A 231 -16.58 9.96 35.94
C GLU A 231 -16.59 11.31 35.20
N LEU A 232 -16.22 11.33 33.92
CA LEU A 232 -16.21 12.55 33.09
C LEU A 232 -17.61 13.06 32.74
N ALA A 233 -18.57 12.17 32.49
CA ALA A 233 -19.96 12.55 32.20
C ALA A 233 -20.63 13.17 33.43
N ALA A 234 -20.49 12.55 34.61
CA ALA A 234 -21.08 13.05 35.87
C ALA A 234 -20.52 14.42 36.32
N LEU A 235 -19.36 14.83 35.81
CA LEU A 235 -18.77 16.16 36.03
C LEU A 235 -19.19 17.21 34.98
N ASN A 236 -19.98 16.82 33.98
CA ASN A 236 -20.46 17.67 32.89
C ASN A 236 -22.00 17.81 32.88
N GLU A 237 -22.70 17.19 33.83
CA GLU A 237 -24.11 17.51 34.11
C GLU A 237 -24.22 18.97 34.56
N PRO A 238 -25.06 19.81 33.92
CA PRO A 238 -25.28 21.16 34.39
C PRO A 238 -26.03 21.10 35.73
N LYS A 239 -25.48 21.75 36.77
CA LYS A 239 -26.25 22.01 37.98
C LYS A 239 -27.34 23.00 37.65
N GLU A 240 -28.58 22.52 37.57
CA GLU A 240 -29.75 23.37 37.57
C GLU A 240 -29.71 24.30 38.79
N LYS A 241 -30.20 25.54 38.59
CA LYS A 241 -30.49 26.48 39.66
C LYS A 241 -31.98 26.75 39.61
N ASP A 242 -32.63 26.56 40.74
CA ASP A 242 -34.05 26.83 40.90
C ASP A 242 -34.38 28.29 40.61
N SER A 243 -35.48 28.49 39.89
CA SER A 243 -36.28 29.72 39.96
C SER A 243 -37.75 29.34 39.83
N ASP A 244 -38.28 28.69 40.86
CA ASP A 244 -39.71 28.40 40.98
C ASP A 244 -40.50 29.71 41.24
N SER A 245 -41.61 29.90 40.52
CA SER A 245 -42.50 31.06 40.62
C SER A 245 -43.85 30.77 39.94
N LEU A 246 -44.64 29.90 40.57
CA LEU A 246 -46.11 29.92 40.66
C LEU A 246 -46.89 30.94 39.77
N ALA A 247 -47.72 30.43 38.86
CA ALA A 247 -49.13 30.83 38.73
C ALA A 247 -49.89 29.85 37.82
N ALA A 248 -51.21 29.74 38.01
CA ALA A 248 -52.14 29.06 37.11
C ALA A 248 -53.12 30.07 36.50
N GLU A 249 -53.79 29.68 35.41
CA GLU A 249 -55.21 29.90 35.05
C GLU A 249 -55.41 29.44 33.57
N ALA A 250 -56.65 29.46 33.05
CA ALA A 250 -57.06 28.70 31.87
C ALA A 250 -57.66 29.54 30.71
N ALA A 251 -58.42 28.87 29.82
CA ALA A 251 -59.12 29.36 28.61
C ALA A 251 -58.23 29.60 27.35
N ASP A 252 -58.74 29.56 26.12
CA ASP A 252 -59.88 28.87 25.46
C ASP A 252 -59.76 29.14 23.93
N ALA A 253 -60.51 28.42 23.09
CA ALA A 253 -60.59 28.52 21.62
C ALA A 253 -59.28 28.16 20.85
N GLY A 254 -59.37 27.63 19.63
CA GLY A 254 -60.54 27.19 18.87
C GLY A 254 -60.15 26.60 17.51
N ASP A 255 -60.91 25.62 17.03
CA ASP A 255 -60.77 25.06 15.67
C ASP A 255 -61.27 26.08 14.61
N PRO A 256 -60.82 25.99 13.35
CA PRO A 256 -61.74 25.37 12.39
C PRO A 256 -61.09 24.52 11.27
N LEU A 257 -61.64 23.32 11.07
CA LEU A 257 -61.99 22.70 9.78
C LEU A 257 -62.41 23.75 8.71
N LEU A 258 -62.33 23.56 7.38
CA LEU A 258 -62.39 22.38 6.52
C LEU A 258 -62.02 22.83 5.08
N LEU A 259 -61.67 21.89 4.18
CA LEU A 259 -62.49 21.57 3.00
C LEU A 259 -61.91 20.40 2.19
N LEU A 260 -62.76 19.80 1.36
CA LEU A 260 -62.52 18.62 0.52
C LEU A 260 -62.82 18.95 -0.94
N GLU A 261 -62.18 18.24 -1.86
CA GLU A 261 -62.58 17.84 -3.23
C GLU A 261 -61.30 17.42 -3.98
N GLY A 262 -61.23 16.36 -4.80
CA GLY A 262 -62.25 15.36 -5.16
C GLY A 262 -62.31 15.19 -6.69
N ASP A 263 -61.84 14.05 -7.22
CA ASP A 263 -62.32 13.38 -8.46
C ASP A 263 -61.43 12.17 -8.81
N ASP A 264 -61.87 11.33 -9.75
CA ASP A 264 -61.76 9.86 -9.63
C ASP A 264 -61.27 9.08 -10.89
N GLU A 265 -61.06 7.77 -10.69
CA GLU A 265 -60.91 6.61 -11.60
C GLU A 265 -60.70 6.77 -13.13
N SER A 266 -59.80 5.93 -13.68
CA SER A 266 -60.23 4.69 -14.36
C SER A 266 -59.08 3.82 -14.91
N GLU A 267 -59.25 2.49 -14.85
CA GLU A 267 -58.44 1.52 -15.60
C GLU A 267 -59.12 1.17 -16.95
N GLN A 268 -58.33 0.78 -17.96
CA GLN A 268 -58.80 -0.22 -18.91
C GLN A 268 -57.67 -0.96 -19.64
N SER A 269 -57.94 -2.23 -19.99
CA SER A 269 -57.01 -3.14 -20.64
C SER A 269 -57.49 -3.53 -22.05
N SER A 270 -56.56 -3.86 -22.93
CA SER A 270 -56.82 -4.69 -24.12
C SER A 270 -55.55 -5.41 -24.57
N ASP A 271 -55.74 -6.55 -25.23
CA ASP A 271 -54.71 -7.52 -25.61
C ASP A 271 -55.11 -8.16 -26.97
N ARG A 272 -54.17 -8.81 -27.66
CA ARG A 272 -54.26 -9.37 -29.04
C ARG A 272 -54.16 -8.30 -30.14
N ASP A 273 -53.77 -8.59 -31.38
CA ASP A 273 -53.68 -9.91 -32.06
C ASP A 273 -52.41 -10.03 -32.95
N ALA A 274 -52.16 -11.21 -33.53
CA ALA A 274 -50.93 -11.54 -34.26
C ALA A 274 -51.16 -12.25 -35.60
N SER A 275 -50.34 -11.97 -36.62
CA SER A 275 -50.12 -12.87 -37.77
C SER A 275 -48.86 -12.54 -38.61
N PRO A 276 -48.31 -13.47 -39.43
CA PRO A 276 -46.87 -13.50 -39.72
C PRO A 276 -46.47 -13.67 -41.21
N ARG A 277 -45.13 -13.78 -41.43
CA ARG A 277 -44.38 -14.29 -42.60
C ARG A 277 -43.88 -13.26 -43.64
N SER A 278 -42.57 -13.11 -43.71
CA SER A 278 -41.80 -13.58 -44.89
C SER A 278 -40.34 -13.87 -44.49
N SER A 279 -39.60 -14.61 -45.32
CA SER A 279 -38.26 -15.11 -45.02
C SER A 279 -37.19 -14.52 -45.93
N CYS A 280 -36.08 -14.05 -45.34
CA CYS A 280 -34.75 -14.15 -45.96
C CYS A 280 -33.68 -14.11 -44.85
N ARG A 281 -32.71 -15.03 -44.89
CA ARG A 281 -31.71 -15.23 -43.82
C ARG A 281 -30.29 -15.03 -44.35
N GLU A 282 -29.91 -13.78 -44.56
CA GLU A 282 -28.54 -13.45 -44.95
C GLU A 282 -27.55 -13.61 -43.77
N PRO A 283 -26.31 -14.07 -44.02
CA PRO A 283 -25.28 -14.19 -43.00
C PRO A 283 -24.72 -12.80 -42.64
N ARG A 284 -25.35 -12.11 -41.69
CA ARG A 284 -24.82 -10.85 -41.14
C ARG A 284 -23.46 -11.08 -40.47
N ALA A 285 -22.39 -10.82 -41.20
CA ALA A 285 -21.09 -10.48 -40.63
C ALA A 285 -21.24 -9.18 -39.84
N GLY A 286 -21.53 -9.31 -38.54
CA GLY A 286 -21.87 -8.17 -37.69
C GLY A 286 -20.68 -7.26 -37.44
N LEU A 287 -20.61 -6.13 -38.16
CA LEU A 287 -19.83 -5.00 -37.72
C LEU A 287 -20.37 -4.55 -36.36
N LEU A 288 -19.55 -4.72 -35.32
CA LEU A 288 -19.80 -4.15 -34.00
C LEU A 288 -19.80 -2.62 -34.15
N LYS A 289 -20.89 -1.97 -33.72
CA LYS A 289 -20.94 -0.51 -33.63
C LYS A 289 -20.45 -0.08 -32.24
N PRO A 290 -19.57 0.93 -32.13
CA PRO A 290 -19.17 1.47 -30.85
C PRO A 290 -20.39 2.04 -30.11
N GLN A 291 -20.41 1.90 -28.78
CA GLN A 291 -21.46 2.47 -27.91
C GLN A 291 -21.60 3.99 -28.09
N PHE A 292 -20.47 4.69 -28.28
CA PHE A 292 -20.41 6.10 -28.67
C PHE A 292 -19.08 6.44 -29.36
N SER A 293 -19.04 7.58 -30.02
CA SER A 293 -17.84 8.12 -30.67
C SER A 293 -17.70 9.62 -30.45
N PHE A 294 -16.47 10.10 -30.31
CA PHE A 294 -16.14 11.52 -30.32
C PHE A 294 -15.49 11.89 -31.64
N HIS A 295 -16.02 12.90 -32.33
CA HIS A 295 -15.40 13.46 -33.52
C HIS A 295 -14.37 14.54 -33.17
N PRO A 296 -13.46 14.90 -34.09
CA PRO A 296 -12.53 16.02 -33.94
C PRO A 296 -13.24 17.27 -33.41
N GLY A 297 -12.67 17.89 -32.37
CA GLY A 297 -13.25 19.08 -31.73
C GLY A 297 -14.41 18.85 -30.74
N ASN A 298 -14.94 17.64 -30.59
CA ASN A 298 -16.03 17.33 -29.64
C ASN A 298 -15.56 16.84 -28.26
N PHE A 299 -14.25 16.86 -27.98
CA PHE A 299 -13.67 16.39 -26.73
C PHE A 299 -12.42 17.18 -26.32
N ASP A 300 -12.04 17.06 -25.06
CA ASP A 300 -10.79 17.59 -24.49
C ASP A 300 -9.94 16.46 -23.88
N VAL A 301 -8.63 16.52 -24.09
CA VAL A 301 -7.66 15.60 -23.48
C VAL A 301 -7.24 16.11 -22.11
N ILE A 302 -7.58 15.37 -21.06
CA ILE A 302 -7.41 15.75 -19.66
C ILE A 302 -6.50 14.74 -18.94
N LEU A 303 -5.49 15.25 -18.24
CA LEU A 303 -4.60 14.46 -17.38
C LEU A 303 -5.37 13.98 -16.14
N CYS A 304 -5.50 12.67 -15.94
CA CYS A 304 -5.95 12.11 -14.67
C CYS A 304 -4.75 11.89 -13.75
N VAL A 305 -4.87 12.36 -12.50
CA VAL A 305 -3.89 12.18 -11.43
C VAL A 305 -4.52 11.33 -10.35
N ASP A 306 -3.86 10.26 -9.88
CA ASP A 306 -4.39 9.50 -8.75
C ASP A 306 -4.34 10.30 -7.43
N PHE A 307 -5.38 10.13 -6.63
CA PHE A 307 -5.53 10.82 -5.35
C PHE A 307 -4.40 10.49 -4.38
N ILE A 308 -3.81 9.28 -4.40
CA ILE A 308 -2.66 8.93 -3.55
C ILE A 308 -1.45 9.80 -3.87
N GLU A 309 -1.27 10.22 -5.13
CA GLU A 309 -0.19 11.14 -5.53
C GLU A 309 -0.42 12.60 -5.10
N THR A 310 -1.63 12.94 -4.68
CA THR A 310 -1.93 14.24 -4.04
C THR A 310 -2.07 14.13 -2.51
N THR A 311 -2.52 12.99 -1.98
CA THR A 311 -2.81 12.76 -0.55
C THR A 311 -2.03 11.56 0.01
N GLY A 312 -0.74 11.76 0.32
CA GLY A 312 0.05 10.72 1.01
C GLY A 312 1.55 11.02 1.10
N GLY A 313 1.98 11.67 2.18
CA GLY A 313 3.40 11.96 2.47
C GLY A 313 3.59 13.25 3.28
N PRO A 314 4.83 13.75 3.43
CA PRO A 314 5.10 15.09 3.96
C PRO A 314 4.40 16.14 3.08
N THR A 315 3.48 16.91 3.66
CA THR A 315 2.40 17.58 2.90
C THR A 315 2.84 18.52 1.78
N SER A 316 4.01 19.16 1.89
CA SER A 316 4.54 20.04 0.83
C SER A 316 4.78 19.30 -0.48
N ARG A 317 5.59 18.22 -0.46
CA ARG A 317 6.10 17.50 -1.65
C ARG A 317 5.08 16.67 -2.45
N LYS A 318 3.79 17.00 -2.31
CA LYS A 318 2.66 16.55 -3.15
C LYS A 318 1.68 17.69 -3.49
N GLN A 319 1.53 18.69 -2.62
CA GLN A 319 0.97 19.98 -3.04
C GLN A 319 1.83 20.64 -4.13
N ASP A 320 3.15 20.48 -4.07
CA ASP A 320 4.11 20.90 -5.10
C ASP A 320 3.74 20.39 -6.51
N LEU A 321 3.29 19.13 -6.66
CA LEU A 321 2.94 18.54 -7.97
C LEU A 321 1.72 19.22 -8.58
N VAL A 322 0.66 19.38 -7.78
CA VAL A 322 -0.57 20.07 -8.20
C VAL A 322 -0.26 21.52 -8.54
N SER A 323 0.62 22.16 -7.76
CA SER A 323 1.02 23.56 -7.95
C SER A 323 1.82 23.76 -9.24
N GLU A 324 2.71 22.83 -9.62
CA GLU A 324 3.45 22.90 -10.88
C GLU A 324 2.56 22.58 -12.10
N LEU A 325 1.62 21.63 -12.00
CA LEU A 325 0.65 21.37 -13.07
C LEU A 325 -0.30 22.56 -13.29
N GLN A 326 -0.71 23.23 -12.21
CA GLN A 326 -1.45 24.51 -12.27
C GLN A 326 -0.59 25.62 -12.89
N ARG A 327 0.67 25.79 -12.45
CA ARG A 327 1.63 26.77 -13.00
C ARG A 327 1.85 26.58 -14.51
N HIS A 328 1.76 25.36 -15.01
CA HIS A 328 1.88 25.04 -16.43
C HIS A 328 0.56 25.10 -17.22
N ASN A 329 -0.56 25.51 -16.60
CA ASN A 329 -1.90 25.60 -17.20
C ASN A 329 -2.32 24.30 -17.90
N VAL A 330 -2.09 23.15 -17.24
CA VAL A 330 -2.48 21.83 -17.76
C VAL A 330 -3.92 21.51 -17.33
N PRO A 331 -4.82 21.06 -18.23
CA PRO A 331 -6.11 20.51 -17.82
C PRO A 331 -5.91 19.15 -17.14
N PHE A 332 -6.16 19.09 -15.83
CA PHE A 332 -6.08 17.84 -15.07
C PHE A 332 -7.31 17.61 -14.17
N SER A 333 -7.51 16.37 -13.74
CA SER A 333 -8.49 16.01 -12.72
C SER A 333 -7.92 14.98 -11.74
N ILE A 334 -8.15 15.18 -10.45
CA ILE A 334 -7.71 14.28 -9.38
C ILE A 334 -8.80 13.22 -9.18
N ARG A 335 -8.42 11.94 -9.23
CA ARG A 335 -9.36 10.80 -9.25
C ARG A 335 -8.83 9.62 -8.44
N LYS A 336 -9.67 8.61 -8.22
CA LYS A 336 -9.20 7.30 -7.76
C LYS A 336 -8.95 6.40 -8.97
N LEU A 337 -7.69 6.11 -9.25
CA LEU A 337 -7.24 5.11 -10.21
C LEU A 337 -6.98 3.81 -9.46
N HIS A 338 -7.50 2.68 -9.96
CA HIS A 338 -7.14 1.37 -9.42
C HIS A 338 -5.79 0.87 -9.97
N ILE A 339 -5.29 1.47 -11.05
CA ILE A 339 -3.96 1.21 -11.62
C ILE A 339 -3.40 2.43 -12.35
N GLY A 340 -2.07 2.59 -12.29
CA GLY A 340 -1.37 3.79 -12.73
C GLY A 340 -1.51 4.93 -11.71
N ASP A 341 -0.50 5.80 -11.68
CA ASP A 341 -0.51 7.04 -10.92
C ASP A 341 -1.02 8.21 -11.79
N PHE A 342 -0.84 8.11 -13.12
CA PHE A 342 -1.37 9.04 -14.11
C PHE A 342 -1.86 8.30 -15.36
N LEU A 343 -2.85 8.88 -16.04
CA LEU A 343 -3.30 8.50 -17.39
C LEU A 343 -3.98 9.71 -18.04
N TRP A 344 -4.42 9.58 -19.29
CA TRP A 344 -5.19 10.63 -19.96
C TRP A 344 -6.57 10.13 -20.36
N VAL A 345 -7.57 11.01 -20.29
CA VAL A 345 -8.92 10.76 -20.81
C VAL A 345 -9.29 11.80 -21.85
N ALA A 346 -9.96 11.38 -22.91
CA ALA A 346 -10.76 12.25 -23.76
C ALA A 346 -12.14 12.39 -23.10
N ARG A 347 -12.49 13.59 -22.64
CA ARG A 347 -13.81 13.92 -22.09
C ARG A 347 -14.64 14.64 -23.14
N GLU A 348 -15.89 14.23 -23.28
CA GLU A 348 -16.88 14.91 -24.12
C GLU A 348 -17.08 16.40 -23.74
N ARG A 349 -17.10 17.27 -24.76
CA ARG A 349 -17.47 18.69 -24.62
C ARG A 349 -18.98 18.84 -24.51
N VAL A 350 -19.50 18.62 -23.31
CA VAL A 350 -20.90 18.89 -22.98
C VAL A 350 -21.12 20.41 -22.88
N LEU A 351 -21.89 20.98 -23.82
CA LEU A 351 -22.46 22.31 -23.67
C LEU A 351 -23.52 22.27 -22.55
N PRO A 352 -23.56 23.24 -21.61
CA PRO A 352 -24.59 23.29 -20.58
C PRO A 352 -26.00 23.45 -21.18
N ALA A 353 -26.79 22.39 -21.15
CA ALA A 353 -28.21 22.44 -21.54
C ALA A 353 -28.99 23.25 -20.49
N ALA A 354 -29.48 24.43 -20.88
CA ALA A 354 -30.25 25.28 -20.00
C ALA A 354 -31.52 24.56 -19.51
N GLY A 355 -31.69 24.47 -18.19
CA GLY A 355 -32.88 23.90 -17.54
C GLY A 355 -32.73 22.51 -16.92
N GLN A 356 -31.60 21.80 -17.08
CA GLN A 356 -31.38 20.53 -16.35
C GLN A 356 -30.79 20.77 -14.94
N PRO A 357 -31.36 20.17 -13.87
CA PRO A 357 -30.94 20.40 -12.48
C PRO A 357 -29.64 19.67 -12.09
N GLN A 358 -29.12 18.79 -12.94
CA GLN A 358 -27.80 18.16 -12.81
C GLN A 358 -27.12 18.16 -14.18
N PRO A 359 -25.79 18.39 -14.26
CA PRO A 359 -25.07 18.20 -15.51
C PRO A 359 -25.10 16.70 -15.89
N PRO A 360 -25.30 16.35 -17.17
CA PRO A 360 -25.34 14.95 -17.59
C PRO A 360 -23.97 14.28 -17.37
N ALA A 361 -23.98 12.96 -17.18
CA ALA A 361 -22.76 12.18 -16.97
C ALA A 361 -21.83 12.30 -18.19
N THR A 362 -20.72 13.02 -18.03
CA THR A 362 -19.75 13.26 -19.11
C THR A 362 -19.13 11.94 -19.56
N ARG A 363 -19.29 11.60 -20.85
CA ARG A 363 -18.67 10.40 -21.41
C ARG A 363 -17.16 10.59 -21.52
N GLU A 364 -16.41 9.53 -21.24
CA GLU A 364 -14.94 9.56 -21.19
C GLU A 364 -14.31 8.28 -21.73
N LEU A 365 -13.33 8.45 -22.63
CA LEU A 365 -12.50 7.40 -23.18
C LEU A 365 -11.07 7.53 -22.66
N VAL A 366 -10.45 6.42 -22.28
CA VAL A 366 -9.06 6.39 -21.78
C VAL A 366 -8.11 6.34 -22.97
N LEU A 367 -7.20 7.32 -23.06
CA LEU A 367 -6.13 7.29 -24.06
C LEU A 367 -5.17 6.14 -23.75
N ASP A 368 -4.53 5.62 -24.79
CA ASP A 368 -3.69 4.42 -24.73
C ASP A 368 -2.31 4.62 -24.06
N TYR A 369 -2.24 5.48 -23.03
CA TYR A 369 -1.04 5.82 -22.27
C TYR A 369 -1.34 5.86 -20.77
N VAL A 370 -0.56 5.09 -19.99
CA VAL A 370 -0.63 5.05 -18.51
C VAL A 370 0.77 5.21 -17.92
N VAL A 371 0.89 5.92 -16.80
CA VAL A 371 2.16 6.16 -16.11
C VAL A 371 2.10 5.56 -14.72
N GLU A 372 3.06 4.70 -14.38
CA GLU A 372 3.42 4.42 -12.99
C GLU A 372 4.70 5.21 -12.64
N ARG A 373 4.64 5.96 -11.53
CA ARG A 373 5.69 6.85 -11.04
C ARG A 373 6.40 6.24 -9.84
N LYS A 374 7.72 6.06 -9.92
CA LYS A 374 8.53 5.47 -8.85
C LYS A 374 9.66 6.39 -8.40
N ARG A 375 9.60 6.84 -7.14
CA ARG A 375 10.74 7.46 -6.47
C ARG A 375 11.75 6.36 -6.14
N MET A 376 13.06 6.66 -6.18
CA MET A 376 14.08 5.64 -5.96
C MET A 376 13.94 4.82 -4.64
N PRO A 377 13.53 5.40 -3.49
CA PRO A 377 13.25 4.63 -2.26
C PRO A 377 12.02 3.71 -2.36
N ASP A 378 11.00 4.13 -3.09
CA ASP A 378 9.78 3.34 -3.32
C ASP A 378 10.03 2.20 -4.30
N LEU A 379 10.91 2.41 -5.29
CA LEU A 379 11.42 1.37 -6.18
C LEU A 379 12.17 0.30 -5.37
N CYS A 380 13.13 0.71 -4.52
CA CYS A 380 13.86 -0.20 -3.62
C CYS A 380 12.90 -1.05 -2.78
N SER A 381 11.95 -0.40 -2.11
CA SER A 381 10.97 -1.05 -1.24
C SER A 381 10.13 -2.06 -2.02
N SER A 382 9.61 -1.68 -3.19
CA SER A 382 8.79 -2.55 -4.05
C SER A 382 9.54 -3.77 -4.61
N ILE A 383 10.86 -3.68 -4.76
CA ILE A 383 11.69 -4.83 -5.18
C ILE A 383 11.89 -5.80 -3.99
N ILE A 384 12.12 -5.27 -2.78
CA ILE A 384 12.32 -6.07 -1.56
C ILE A 384 11.04 -6.79 -1.13
N ASP A 385 9.89 -6.13 -1.18
CA ASP A 385 8.59 -6.71 -0.81
C ASP A 385 7.87 -7.45 -1.96
N GLY A 386 8.46 -7.46 -3.15
CA GLY A 386 7.96 -8.17 -4.33
C GLY A 386 6.87 -7.45 -5.13
N ARG A 387 6.30 -6.34 -4.64
CA ARG A 387 5.25 -5.58 -5.37
C ARG A 387 5.69 -5.10 -6.74
N PHE A 388 6.98 -4.85 -6.97
CA PHE A 388 7.54 -4.45 -8.26
C PHE A 388 7.13 -5.38 -9.42
N ARG A 389 6.96 -6.69 -9.16
CA ARG A 389 6.48 -7.65 -10.16
C ARG A 389 4.95 -7.64 -10.29
N GLU A 390 4.22 -7.53 -9.17
CA GLU A 390 2.74 -7.44 -9.15
C GLU A 390 2.22 -6.21 -9.89
N GLN A 391 2.83 -5.04 -9.66
CA GLN A 391 2.41 -3.79 -10.27
C GLN A 391 2.62 -3.81 -11.80
N LYS A 392 3.81 -4.24 -12.27
CA LYS A 392 4.08 -4.37 -13.71
C LYS A 392 3.23 -5.45 -14.38
N PHE A 393 2.97 -6.57 -13.72
CA PHE A 393 2.04 -7.59 -14.23
C PHE A 393 0.63 -7.02 -14.40
N ARG A 394 0.12 -6.28 -13.42
CA ARG A 394 -1.19 -5.62 -13.54
C ARG A 394 -1.22 -4.57 -14.66
N LEU A 395 -0.14 -3.79 -14.83
CA LEU A 395 -0.04 -2.78 -15.90
C LEU A 395 -0.08 -3.43 -17.28
N ARG A 396 0.59 -4.58 -17.47
CA ARG A 396 0.50 -5.43 -18.68
C ARG A 396 -0.89 -6.05 -18.92
N GLN A 397 -1.85 -5.87 -18.02
CA GLN A 397 -3.15 -6.55 -18.03
C GLN A 397 -4.34 -5.57 -17.88
N CYS A 398 -4.09 -4.26 -17.96
CA CYS A 398 -5.12 -3.22 -17.85
C CYS A 398 -5.75 -2.78 -19.18
N GLY A 399 -5.30 -3.33 -20.31
CA GLY A 399 -5.83 -2.99 -21.64
C GLY A 399 -5.27 -1.69 -22.24
N ILE A 400 -4.17 -1.16 -21.70
CA ILE A 400 -3.42 -0.03 -22.26
C ILE A 400 -2.06 -0.52 -22.79
N SER A 401 -1.73 -0.13 -24.02
CA SER A 401 -0.59 -0.64 -24.81
C SER A 401 0.71 0.13 -24.57
N HIS A 402 0.65 1.40 -24.13
CA HIS A 402 1.84 2.22 -23.86
C HIS A 402 2.01 2.51 -22.35
N PRO A 403 2.41 1.52 -21.52
CA PRO A 403 2.80 1.74 -20.14
C PRO A 403 4.14 2.46 -20.03
N ILE A 404 4.13 3.60 -19.34
CA ILE A 404 5.29 4.44 -19.02
C ILE A 404 5.71 4.18 -17.58
N TYR A 405 7.01 4.02 -17.34
CA TYR A 405 7.60 3.91 -16.00
C TYR A 405 8.43 5.17 -15.72
N LEU A 406 7.86 6.09 -14.94
CA LEU A 406 8.44 7.40 -14.62
C LEU A 406 9.27 7.31 -13.33
N VAL A 407 10.60 7.22 -13.46
CA VAL A 407 11.50 7.03 -12.30
C VAL A 407 12.11 8.36 -11.87
N GLU A 408 11.82 8.76 -10.62
CA GLU A 408 12.41 9.93 -9.97
C GLU A 408 13.69 9.56 -9.22
N GLU A 409 14.81 10.06 -9.72
CA GLU A 409 16.17 9.85 -9.24
C GLU A 409 16.55 10.89 -8.14
N SER A 410 15.56 11.28 -7.33
CA SER A 410 15.66 12.42 -6.41
C SER A 410 16.44 12.10 -5.13
N GLY A 411 17.74 12.40 -5.13
CA GLY A 411 18.62 12.35 -3.96
C GLY A 411 19.74 11.30 -4.05
N SER A 412 20.75 11.42 -3.19
CA SER A 412 21.94 10.56 -3.21
C SER A 412 21.59 9.09 -2.94
N ALA A 413 22.09 8.19 -3.79
CA ALA A 413 21.85 6.74 -3.70
C ALA A 413 22.42 6.07 -2.43
N GLN A 414 23.28 6.78 -1.68
CA GLN A 414 24.05 6.30 -0.52
C GLN A 414 23.22 5.83 0.70
N HIS A 415 21.89 5.95 0.67
CA HIS A 415 20.98 5.50 1.73
C HIS A 415 19.91 4.49 1.27
N LEU A 416 20.03 3.96 0.06
CA LEU A 416 19.09 3.00 -0.50
C LEU A 416 19.38 1.57 -0.01
N SER A 417 18.32 0.77 0.22
CA SER A 417 18.43 -0.60 0.74
C SER A 417 18.86 -1.64 -0.30
N LEU A 418 19.11 -1.23 -1.55
CA LEU A 418 19.60 -2.08 -2.64
C LEU A 418 20.77 -1.40 -3.35
N PRO A 419 21.75 -2.15 -3.87
CA PRO A 419 22.82 -1.60 -4.71
C PRO A 419 22.27 -0.90 -5.95
N GLU A 420 22.89 0.20 -6.36
CA GLU A 420 22.52 0.99 -7.55
C GLU A 420 22.45 0.13 -8.82
N LYS A 421 23.41 -0.77 -9.03
CA LYS A 421 23.41 -1.73 -10.15
C LYS A 421 22.15 -2.61 -10.20
N THR A 422 21.58 -2.97 -9.04
CA THR A 422 20.33 -3.74 -8.96
C THR A 422 19.14 -2.90 -9.40
N LEU A 423 19.12 -1.61 -9.09
CA LEU A 423 18.07 -0.66 -9.50
C LEU A 423 18.17 -0.36 -10.99
N GLN A 424 19.39 -0.09 -11.49
CA GLN A 424 19.68 0.09 -12.90
C GLN A 424 19.27 -1.15 -13.72
N GLN A 425 19.58 -2.37 -13.24
CA GLN A 425 19.13 -3.61 -13.86
C GLN A 425 17.60 -3.77 -13.79
N ALA A 426 16.96 -3.42 -12.68
CA ALA A 426 15.51 -3.48 -12.55
C ALA A 426 14.80 -2.53 -13.55
N MET A 427 15.31 -1.31 -13.72
CA MET A 427 14.84 -0.34 -14.72
C MET A 427 15.09 -0.82 -16.15
N THR A 428 16.28 -1.35 -16.43
CA THR A 428 16.64 -1.91 -17.75
C THR A 428 15.76 -3.11 -18.10
N ASN A 429 15.46 -3.98 -17.13
CA ASN A 429 14.50 -5.08 -17.32
C ASN A 429 13.09 -4.55 -17.58
N THR A 430 12.64 -3.50 -16.88
CA THR A 430 11.35 -2.85 -17.17
C THR A 430 11.28 -2.32 -18.60
N GLN A 431 12.38 -1.78 -19.13
CA GLN A 431 12.45 -1.27 -20.51
C GLN A 431 12.52 -2.40 -21.55
N VAL A 432 13.44 -3.36 -21.39
CA VAL A 432 13.80 -4.34 -22.43
C VAL A 432 12.98 -5.64 -22.33
N VAL A 433 12.61 -6.07 -21.12
CA VAL A 433 11.90 -7.35 -20.88
C VAL A 433 10.41 -7.13 -20.60
N ASP A 434 10.05 -6.03 -19.92
CA ASP A 434 8.65 -5.66 -19.75
C ASP A 434 8.08 -4.83 -20.91
N GLY A 435 8.93 -4.19 -21.71
CA GLY A 435 8.54 -3.39 -22.88
C GLY A 435 8.00 -1.99 -22.53
N PHE A 436 8.22 -1.51 -21.31
CA PHE A 436 7.66 -0.24 -20.83
C PHE A 436 8.56 0.93 -21.26
N PHE A 437 7.97 2.09 -21.56
CA PHE A 437 8.76 3.30 -21.81
C PHE A 437 9.29 3.88 -20.48
N VAL A 438 10.58 3.70 -20.21
CA VAL A 438 11.21 4.18 -18.97
C VAL A 438 11.70 5.63 -19.12
N LYS A 439 10.97 6.59 -18.55
CA LYS A 439 11.38 7.99 -18.42
C LYS A 439 12.07 8.19 -17.07
N ARG A 440 13.33 8.63 -17.07
CA ARG A 440 14.03 9.12 -15.88
C ARG A 440 13.77 10.61 -15.69
N THR A 441 13.56 11.05 -14.46
CA THR A 441 13.47 12.46 -14.05
C THR A 441 14.28 12.70 -12.79
N ARG A 442 14.88 13.89 -12.65
CA ARG A 442 15.70 14.25 -11.47
C ARG A 442 14.85 14.50 -10.23
N ASP A 443 13.69 15.14 -10.41
CA ASP A 443 12.80 15.54 -9.33
C ASP A 443 11.33 15.66 -9.79
N LEU A 444 10.49 16.10 -8.87
CA LEU A 444 9.06 16.32 -9.07
C LEU A 444 8.73 17.39 -10.12
N ARG A 445 9.57 18.42 -10.28
CA ARG A 445 9.35 19.50 -11.25
C ARG A 445 9.62 18.98 -12.66
N GLU A 446 10.69 18.20 -12.86
CA GLU A 446 10.92 17.55 -14.15
C GLU A 446 9.82 16.51 -14.47
N SER A 447 9.31 15.80 -13.46
CA SER A 447 8.12 14.94 -13.62
C SER A 447 6.87 15.73 -14.03
N ALA A 448 6.59 16.87 -13.40
CA ALA A 448 5.46 17.74 -13.75
C ALA A 448 5.60 18.34 -15.15
N ALA A 449 6.82 18.75 -15.54
CA ALA A 449 7.13 19.23 -16.88
C ALA A 449 6.99 18.13 -17.93
N TYR A 450 7.40 16.89 -17.63
CA TYR A 450 7.19 15.73 -18.51
C TYR A 450 5.70 15.43 -18.71
N LEU A 451 4.90 15.39 -17.64
CA LEU A 451 3.44 15.22 -17.72
C LEU A 451 2.76 16.38 -18.49
N THR A 452 3.25 17.61 -18.31
CA THR A 452 2.82 18.80 -19.07
C THR A 452 3.06 18.63 -20.57
N LEU A 453 4.28 18.25 -20.96
CA LEU A 453 4.66 18.05 -22.36
C LEU A 453 3.91 16.87 -22.99
N MET A 454 3.79 15.75 -22.28
CA MET A 454 2.98 14.60 -22.69
C MET A 454 1.53 14.99 -22.92
N THR A 455 0.89 15.74 -21.99
CA THR A 455 -0.50 16.17 -22.16
C THR A 455 -0.68 17.00 -23.43
N ARG A 456 0.18 18.01 -23.64
CA ARG A 456 0.12 18.89 -24.83
C ARG A 456 0.38 18.13 -26.14
N GLN A 457 1.28 17.15 -26.12
CA GLN A 457 1.56 16.31 -27.29
C GLN A 457 0.41 15.33 -27.57
N LEU A 458 -0.24 14.79 -26.54
CA LEU A 458 -1.41 13.92 -26.68
C LEU A 458 -2.64 14.71 -27.17
N THR A 459 -2.85 15.96 -26.73
CA THR A 459 -3.88 16.83 -27.34
C THR A 459 -3.68 16.92 -28.86
N ARG A 460 -2.47 17.28 -29.31
CA ARG A 460 -2.12 17.38 -30.74
C ARG A 460 -2.15 16.06 -31.50
N LEU A 461 -1.90 14.94 -30.82
CA LEU A 461 -1.89 13.60 -31.44
C LEU A 461 -3.30 13.04 -31.62
N TYR A 462 -4.33 13.63 -30.99
CA TYR A 462 -5.71 13.18 -31.12
C TYR A 462 -6.69 14.26 -31.64
N GLU A 463 -6.30 15.54 -31.73
CA GLU A 463 -7.20 16.64 -32.13
C GLU A 463 -7.88 16.45 -33.49
N ASP A 464 -7.22 15.74 -34.42
CA ASP A 464 -7.69 15.40 -35.76
C ASP A 464 -8.43 14.05 -35.86
N LYS A 465 -8.59 13.31 -34.74
CA LYS A 465 -9.04 11.91 -34.76
C LYS A 465 -10.45 11.70 -34.23
N THR A 466 -11.17 10.77 -34.86
CA THR A 466 -12.41 10.22 -34.33
C THR A 466 -12.10 9.10 -33.33
N LEU A 467 -12.52 9.27 -32.09
CA LEU A 467 -12.35 8.29 -31.02
C LEU A 467 -13.59 7.41 -30.89
N LEU A 468 -13.42 6.10 -30.83
CA LEU A 468 -14.49 5.10 -30.78
C LEU A 468 -14.41 4.35 -29.45
N SER A 469 -15.53 4.24 -28.72
CA SER A 469 -15.61 3.36 -27.54
C SER A 469 -15.51 1.88 -27.96
N CYS A 470 -14.69 1.08 -27.29
CA CYS A 470 -14.73 -0.38 -27.40
C CYS A 470 -14.60 -1.04 -26.04
N THR A 471 -15.06 -2.30 -25.91
CA THR A 471 -14.80 -3.10 -24.71
C THR A 471 -13.40 -3.72 -24.73
N LYS A 472 -12.94 -4.23 -23.59
CA LYS A 472 -11.68 -4.96 -23.47
C LYS A 472 -11.68 -6.25 -24.28
N GLU A 473 -12.79 -6.99 -24.32
CA GLU A 473 -12.92 -8.19 -25.15
C GLU A 473 -12.89 -7.86 -26.65
N GLU A 474 -13.47 -6.73 -27.06
CA GLU A 474 -13.42 -6.26 -28.44
C GLU A 474 -12.02 -5.80 -28.88
N LEU A 475 -11.20 -5.35 -27.92
CA LEU A 475 -9.79 -5.00 -28.12
C LEU A 475 -8.91 -6.25 -28.19
N GLU A 476 -9.13 -7.23 -27.29
CA GLU A 476 -8.36 -8.48 -27.23
C GLU A 476 -8.67 -9.48 -28.36
N GLN A 477 -9.84 -9.40 -29.00
CA GLN A 477 -10.22 -10.30 -30.10
C GLN A 477 -9.75 -9.87 -31.50
N GLU A 478 -9.07 -8.72 -31.63
CA GLU A 478 -8.59 -8.12 -32.90
C GLU A 478 -9.64 -8.04 -34.04
N ARG A 479 -10.95 -8.10 -33.70
CA ARG A 479 -12.00 -8.13 -34.72
C ARG A 479 -12.06 -6.78 -35.48
N PRO A 480 -12.11 -6.81 -36.84
CA PRO A 480 -11.71 -5.68 -37.66
C PRO A 480 -12.79 -4.60 -37.79
N LEU A 481 -12.91 -3.77 -36.76
CA LEU A 481 -12.89 -2.32 -37.01
C LEU A 481 -11.42 -1.96 -37.24
N GLN A 482 -10.92 -2.11 -38.48
CA GLN A 482 -9.60 -1.62 -38.82
C GLN A 482 -9.58 -0.10 -38.67
N PRO A 483 -8.60 0.49 -37.96
CA PRO A 483 -8.50 1.93 -37.85
C PRO A 483 -8.26 2.54 -39.23
N SER A 484 -9.26 3.27 -39.75
CA SER A 484 -9.00 4.19 -40.86
C SER A 484 -8.00 5.24 -40.38
N ALA A 485 -7.17 5.76 -41.29
CA ALA A 485 -6.32 6.91 -40.98
C ALA A 485 -7.21 8.05 -40.43
N GLY A 486 -6.96 8.46 -39.17
CA GLY A 486 -7.83 9.40 -38.44
C GLY A 486 -8.84 8.78 -37.46
N SER A 487 -8.78 7.47 -37.15
CA SER A 487 -9.64 6.85 -36.12
C SER A 487 -8.85 6.07 -35.06
N CYS A 488 -9.36 6.01 -33.83
CA CYS A 488 -8.76 5.26 -32.71
C CYS A 488 -9.84 4.58 -31.86
N ARG A 489 -9.62 3.32 -31.48
CA ARG A 489 -10.49 2.56 -30.55
C ARG A 489 -9.91 2.67 -29.14
N LEU A 490 -10.74 3.02 -28.15
CA LEU A 490 -10.32 3.30 -26.77
C LEU A 490 -11.35 2.72 -25.77
N LEU A 491 -10.86 2.28 -24.60
CA LEU A 491 -11.70 1.80 -23.50
C LEU A 491 -12.47 2.96 -22.83
N THR A 492 -13.64 2.67 -22.27
CA THR A 492 -14.34 3.65 -21.40
C THR A 492 -13.63 3.80 -20.05
N PHE A 493 -13.66 4.98 -19.42
CA PHE A 493 -13.00 5.18 -18.12
C PHE A 493 -13.57 4.31 -17.00
N ALA A 494 -14.89 4.06 -17.01
CA ALA A 494 -15.53 3.16 -16.05
C ALA A 494 -14.99 1.73 -16.18
N GLU A 495 -15.08 1.16 -17.38
CA GLU A 495 -14.64 -0.21 -17.68
C GLU A 495 -13.15 -0.42 -17.41
N PHE A 496 -12.29 0.52 -17.83
CA PHE A 496 -10.86 0.46 -17.52
C PHE A 496 -10.62 0.43 -16.00
N ASN A 497 -11.26 1.32 -15.24
CA ASN A 497 -10.97 1.49 -13.82
C ASN A 497 -11.59 0.37 -12.97
N GLU A 498 -12.76 -0.14 -13.35
CA GLU A 498 -13.39 -1.33 -12.74
C GLU A 498 -12.63 -2.60 -13.11
N GLY A 499 -12.29 -2.77 -14.39
CA GLY A 499 -11.42 -3.83 -14.90
C GLY A 499 -10.00 -3.81 -14.33
N ALA A 500 -9.58 -2.73 -13.67
CA ALA A 500 -8.31 -2.61 -12.95
C ALA A 500 -8.39 -2.97 -11.44
N VAL A 501 -9.59 -3.19 -10.86
CA VAL A 501 -9.76 -3.49 -9.42
C VAL A 501 -8.92 -4.71 -9.00
N LYS A 502 -8.18 -4.59 -7.88
CA LYS A 502 -7.29 -5.66 -7.37
C LYS A 502 -8.05 -6.95 -7.01
N ASN A 503 -9.28 -6.83 -6.54
CA ASN A 503 -10.13 -7.95 -6.12
C ASN A 503 -10.99 -8.46 -7.29
N LYS A 504 -10.35 -8.91 -8.38
CA LYS A 504 -11.07 -9.62 -9.45
C LYS A 504 -11.68 -10.92 -8.91
N ALA A 505 -12.79 -11.35 -9.48
CA ALA A 505 -13.27 -12.71 -9.29
C ALA A 505 -12.16 -13.69 -9.74
N GLN A 506 -11.85 -14.69 -8.92
CA GLN A 506 -10.75 -15.63 -9.16
C GLN A 506 -11.33 -17.01 -9.39
N THR A 507 -10.93 -17.71 -10.45
CA THR A 507 -11.39 -19.10 -10.64
C THR A 507 -10.80 -20.01 -9.57
N VAL A 508 -11.51 -21.10 -9.25
CA VAL A 508 -11.00 -22.16 -8.36
C VAL A 508 -9.65 -22.70 -8.84
N SER A 509 -9.43 -22.71 -10.16
CA SER A 509 -8.16 -23.09 -10.78
C SER A 509 -7.03 -22.11 -10.46
N GLU A 510 -7.22 -20.79 -10.61
CA GLU A 510 -6.21 -19.79 -10.22
C GLU A 510 -5.89 -19.80 -8.72
N VAL A 511 -6.89 -20.06 -7.87
CA VAL A 511 -6.69 -20.24 -6.42
C VAL A 511 -5.83 -21.48 -6.18
N PHE A 512 -6.16 -22.61 -6.82
CA PHE A 512 -5.43 -23.87 -6.67
C PHE A 512 -3.99 -23.80 -7.19
N ALA A 513 -3.74 -23.16 -8.33
CA ALA A 513 -2.40 -22.90 -8.84
C ALA A 513 -1.52 -22.17 -7.82
N ARG A 514 -2.06 -21.11 -7.19
CA ARG A 514 -1.34 -20.33 -6.17
C ARG A 514 -1.15 -21.11 -4.87
N GLN A 515 -2.07 -21.99 -4.50
CA GLN A 515 -1.92 -22.91 -3.35
C GLN A 515 -0.76 -23.90 -3.61
N LEU A 516 -0.73 -24.56 -4.76
CA LEU A 516 0.36 -25.47 -5.15
C LEU A 516 1.71 -24.75 -5.16
N MET A 517 1.76 -23.51 -5.66
CA MET A 517 2.99 -22.68 -5.68
C MET A 517 3.46 -22.20 -4.29
N GLN A 518 2.75 -22.47 -3.19
CA GLN A 518 3.31 -22.30 -1.83
C GLN A 518 4.30 -23.40 -1.45
N ILE A 519 4.28 -24.54 -2.16
CA ILE A 519 5.14 -25.69 -1.90
C ILE A 519 6.49 -25.47 -2.60
N SER A 520 7.56 -25.47 -1.81
CA SER A 520 8.92 -25.25 -2.32
C SER A 520 9.26 -26.25 -3.43
N GLY A 521 9.69 -25.72 -4.59
CA GLY A 521 10.01 -26.52 -5.78
C GLY A 521 8.88 -26.68 -6.80
N ILE A 522 7.66 -26.20 -6.52
CA ILE A 522 6.57 -26.09 -7.49
C ILE A 522 6.57 -24.70 -8.13
N SER A 523 7.03 -24.62 -9.38
CA SER A 523 6.95 -23.42 -10.23
C SER A 523 5.59 -23.32 -10.93
N GLY A 524 5.32 -22.18 -11.59
CA GLY A 524 4.12 -22.00 -12.43
C GLY A 524 3.92 -23.12 -13.45
N ASP A 525 4.97 -23.47 -14.20
CA ASP A 525 4.99 -24.59 -15.17
C ASP A 525 4.59 -25.95 -14.56
N LYS A 526 4.92 -26.18 -13.28
CA LYS A 526 4.57 -27.41 -12.55
C LYS A 526 3.14 -27.38 -12.03
N ALA A 527 2.70 -26.23 -11.51
CA ALA A 527 1.31 -26.04 -11.10
C ALA A 527 0.36 -26.17 -12.31
N ALA A 528 0.70 -25.56 -13.45
CA ALA A 528 -0.06 -25.68 -14.70
C ALA A 528 -0.20 -27.15 -15.15
N ALA A 529 0.89 -27.91 -15.17
CA ALA A 529 0.88 -29.33 -15.53
C ALA A 529 0.04 -30.21 -14.58
N ILE A 530 -0.01 -29.88 -13.29
CA ILE A 530 -0.93 -30.53 -12.33
C ILE A 530 -2.38 -30.15 -12.64
N LEU A 531 -2.65 -28.87 -12.94
CA LEU A 531 -3.98 -28.34 -13.27
C LEU A 531 -4.56 -28.87 -14.59
N GLU A 532 -3.72 -29.20 -15.57
CA GLU A 532 -4.13 -29.87 -16.82
C GLU A 532 -4.80 -31.23 -16.55
N ARG A 533 -4.36 -31.94 -15.50
CA ARG A 533 -4.96 -33.21 -15.06
C ARG A 533 -6.07 -33.00 -14.02
N TYR A 534 -5.86 -32.09 -13.06
CA TYR A 534 -6.75 -31.88 -11.92
C TYR A 534 -7.05 -30.38 -11.76
N LYS A 535 -8.13 -29.89 -12.39
CA LYS A 535 -8.42 -28.45 -12.45
C LYS A 535 -8.80 -27.81 -11.09
N THR A 536 -9.12 -28.62 -10.08
CA THR A 536 -9.57 -28.18 -8.75
C THR A 536 -9.00 -29.06 -7.62
N PRO A 537 -8.93 -28.57 -6.37
CA PRO A 537 -8.48 -29.38 -5.23
C PRO A 537 -9.34 -30.63 -5.01
N ALA A 538 -10.67 -30.52 -5.21
CA ALA A 538 -11.59 -31.64 -5.09
C ALA A 538 -11.33 -32.73 -6.15
N SER A 539 -10.94 -32.36 -7.37
CA SER A 539 -10.55 -33.31 -8.43
C SER A 539 -9.27 -34.08 -8.07
N LEU A 540 -8.28 -33.42 -7.46
CA LEU A 540 -7.07 -34.08 -6.97
C LEU A 540 -7.37 -34.97 -5.75
N LEU A 541 -8.19 -34.52 -4.81
CA LEU A 541 -8.60 -35.31 -3.64
C LEU A 541 -9.39 -36.56 -4.03
N ALA A 542 -10.30 -36.47 -5.01
CA ALA A 542 -11.01 -37.62 -5.56
C ALA A 542 -10.04 -38.64 -6.20
N ALA A 543 -9.01 -38.17 -6.89
CA ALA A 543 -7.97 -39.05 -7.44
C ALA A 543 -7.17 -39.75 -6.33
N TYR A 544 -6.74 -39.03 -5.29
CA TYR A 544 -6.09 -39.65 -4.12
C TYR A 544 -6.98 -40.65 -3.38
N ALA A 545 -8.29 -40.38 -3.27
CA ALA A 545 -9.27 -41.30 -2.68
C ALA A 545 -9.50 -42.56 -3.53
N SER A 546 -9.28 -42.49 -4.86
CA SER A 546 -9.33 -43.65 -5.76
C SER A 546 -8.06 -44.51 -5.77
N CYS A 547 -6.97 -44.05 -5.15
CA CYS A 547 -5.73 -44.81 -5.04
C CYS A 547 -5.85 -45.93 -3.97
N PRO A 548 -5.63 -47.21 -4.32
CA PRO A 548 -5.84 -48.32 -3.38
C PRO A 548 -4.73 -48.48 -2.31
N THR A 549 -3.60 -47.80 -2.46
CA THR A 549 -2.46 -47.89 -1.52
C THR A 549 -1.81 -46.52 -1.30
N PRO A 550 -1.16 -46.29 -0.14
CA PRO A 550 -0.42 -45.05 0.11
C PRO A 550 0.77 -44.88 -0.85
N GLN A 551 1.42 -45.96 -1.31
CA GLN A 551 2.47 -45.84 -2.32
C GLN A 551 1.91 -45.35 -3.68
N CYS A 552 0.69 -45.75 -4.05
CA CYS A 552 0.01 -45.23 -5.24
C CYS A 552 -0.29 -43.73 -5.09
N GLN A 553 -0.76 -43.28 -3.92
CA GLN A 553 -0.92 -41.85 -3.62
C GLN A 553 0.41 -41.08 -3.75
N GLU A 554 1.50 -41.58 -3.15
CA GLU A 554 2.81 -40.94 -3.24
C GLU A 554 3.36 -40.85 -4.66
N GLN A 555 2.95 -41.74 -5.58
CA GLN A 555 3.40 -41.74 -6.98
C GLN A 555 2.42 -41.09 -7.97
N LEU A 556 1.17 -40.79 -7.57
CA LEU A 556 0.08 -40.31 -8.44
C LEU A 556 0.47 -39.14 -9.36
N LEU A 557 1.36 -38.25 -8.89
CA LEU A 557 1.79 -37.06 -9.64
C LEU A 557 3.24 -37.15 -10.15
N SER A 558 3.96 -38.24 -9.87
CA SER A 558 5.41 -38.33 -10.10
C SER A 558 5.79 -38.18 -11.58
N ASP A 559 4.98 -38.74 -12.48
CA ASP A 559 5.21 -38.73 -13.94
C ASP A 559 4.44 -37.64 -14.70
N VAL A 560 3.78 -36.72 -13.99
CA VAL A 560 3.21 -35.50 -14.58
C VAL A 560 4.33 -34.73 -15.29
N LYS A 561 4.13 -34.42 -16.57
CA LYS A 561 5.14 -33.79 -17.43
C LYS A 561 5.03 -32.27 -17.32
N CYS A 562 6.12 -31.59 -16.95
CA CYS A 562 6.10 -30.17 -16.60
C CYS A 562 6.97 -29.32 -17.53
N GLY A 563 6.42 -28.19 -17.95
CA GLY A 563 7.10 -27.15 -18.73
C GLY A 563 7.51 -27.59 -20.14
N LYS A 564 8.18 -26.67 -20.87
CA LYS A 564 8.55 -26.87 -22.29
C LYS A 564 9.43 -28.10 -22.56
N LEU A 565 10.16 -28.59 -21.55
CA LEU A 565 11.04 -29.76 -21.64
C LEU A 565 10.36 -31.07 -21.22
N GLN A 566 9.05 -31.06 -20.92
CA GLN A 566 8.23 -32.25 -20.61
C GLN A 566 8.87 -33.17 -19.54
N ARG A 567 9.50 -32.56 -18.52
CA ARG A 567 10.20 -33.28 -17.45
C ARG A 567 9.21 -33.75 -16.39
N ASN A 568 9.37 -34.98 -15.90
CA ASN A 568 8.56 -35.52 -14.81
C ASN A 568 8.65 -34.61 -13.56
N LEU A 569 7.52 -34.39 -12.88
CA LEU A 569 7.43 -33.63 -11.62
C LEU A 569 8.35 -34.23 -10.53
N GLY A 570 8.47 -35.56 -10.54
CA GLY A 570 9.38 -36.35 -9.71
C GLY A 570 8.71 -36.88 -8.43
N PRO A 571 9.16 -38.05 -7.93
CA PRO A 571 8.52 -38.73 -6.79
C PRO A 571 8.59 -37.92 -5.50
N ALA A 572 9.63 -37.10 -5.30
CA ALA A 572 9.76 -36.26 -4.11
C ALA A 572 8.61 -35.24 -3.95
N LEU A 573 8.28 -34.50 -5.03
CA LEU A 573 7.19 -33.53 -5.00
C LEU A 573 5.82 -34.21 -4.99
N SER A 574 5.67 -35.33 -5.69
CA SER A 574 4.46 -36.16 -5.63
C SER A 574 4.17 -36.66 -4.21
N LYS A 575 5.19 -37.17 -3.49
CA LYS A 575 5.11 -37.55 -2.08
C LYS A 575 4.75 -36.38 -1.16
N THR A 576 5.35 -35.20 -1.34
CA THR A 576 4.99 -34.00 -0.57
C THR A 576 3.54 -33.56 -0.80
N LEU A 577 3.04 -33.65 -2.04
CA LEU A 577 1.64 -33.35 -2.36
C LEU A 577 0.69 -34.41 -1.76
N ALA A 578 1.03 -35.69 -1.84
CA ALA A 578 0.25 -36.75 -1.20
C ALA A 578 0.18 -36.56 0.32
N GLN A 579 1.31 -36.23 0.97
CA GLN A 579 1.35 -35.90 2.40
C GLN A 579 0.46 -34.69 2.74
N LEU A 580 0.48 -33.63 1.94
CA LEU A 580 -0.34 -32.43 2.17
C LEU A 580 -1.85 -32.71 2.06
N TYR A 581 -2.28 -33.56 1.12
CA TYR A 581 -3.69 -33.78 0.81
C TYR A 581 -4.30 -35.06 1.42
N CYS A 582 -3.48 -36.03 1.86
CA CYS A 582 -3.95 -37.33 2.39
C CYS A 582 -3.70 -37.52 3.89
N THR A 583 -2.98 -36.62 4.57
CA THR A 583 -2.78 -36.72 6.03
C THR A 583 -4.08 -36.40 6.77
N SER A 584 -4.69 -37.39 7.41
CA SER A 584 -5.98 -37.27 8.13
C SER A 584 -5.93 -36.51 9.46
N GLY A 585 -4.79 -35.92 9.81
CA GLY A 585 -4.55 -35.19 11.06
C GLY A 585 -3.94 -33.81 10.81
N PRO A 586 -3.54 -33.07 11.86
CA PRO A 586 -2.84 -31.80 11.69
C PRO A 586 -1.52 -32.01 10.93
N LEU A 587 -1.20 -31.06 10.03
CA LEU A 587 0.07 -31.03 9.32
C LEU A 587 1.23 -30.73 10.30
N PRO A 588 2.39 -31.38 10.18
CA PRO A 588 3.55 -31.24 11.08
C PRO A 588 4.41 -30.00 10.83
#